data_AF-A0A9P3ME60-F1
#
_entry.id   AF-A0A9P3ME60-F1
#
_cell.length_a   1.000
_cell.length_b   1.000
_cell.length_c   1.000
_cell.angle_alpha   90.00
_cell.angle_beta   90.00
_cell.angle_gamma   90.00
#
_symmetry.space_group_name_H-M   'P 1'
#
loop_
_entity.id
_entity.type
_entity.pdbx_description
1 polymer ?
#
loop_
_entity_poly.entity_id
_entity_poly.type
_entity_poly.pdbx_seq_one_letter_code
_entity_poly.pdbx_strand_id
1 'polypeptide(L)'
;MRDKYHELLLEEVRRQVNDSIANNKLEQMVMRKEYEYSMNVLAFHIQSTDIMPAFPWIAPFSASVPEICRIVHIFIDSSGSFLKHTGHMDQYDLVRRYLDRLLTTVVNKVLLRLIGNPTLQVSHTMQVAANMTVMERACAFFAEHAAKSCGILSRLVDGAHGTLAARNNLRQSQAGAYDAMLRIMN
;
A
#
# COMPACT_ATOMS: atom_id res chain seq x y z
N MET A 1 12.56 -13.26 -19.84
CA MET A 1 11.90 -12.01 -20.29
C MET A 1 10.92 -11.48 -19.26
N ARG A 2 9.96 -12.30 -18.79
CA ARG A 2 9.00 -11.97 -17.72
C ARG A 2 9.62 -11.43 -16.43
N ASP A 3 10.62 -12.13 -15.87
CA ASP A 3 11.26 -11.70 -14.62
C ASP A 3 11.95 -10.35 -14.78
N LYS A 4 12.68 -10.17 -15.91
CA LYS A 4 13.31 -8.90 -16.27
C LYS A 4 12.29 -7.75 -16.39
N TYR A 5 11.13 -7.98 -17.00
CA TYR A 5 10.07 -6.97 -17.06
C TYR A 5 9.59 -6.56 -15.67
N HIS A 6 9.30 -7.54 -14.80
CA HIS A 6 8.82 -7.26 -13.45
C HIS A 6 9.90 -6.64 -12.55
N GLU A 7 11.17 -6.97 -12.76
CA GLU A 7 12.28 -6.29 -12.09
C GLU A 7 12.34 -4.81 -12.47
N LEU A 8 12.26 -4.48 -13.76
CA LEU A 8 12.19 -3.09 -14.22
C LEU A 8 10.97 -2.36 -13.65
N LEU A 9 9.81 -3.02 -13.64
CA LEU A 9 8.58 -2.45 -13.10
C LEU A 9 8.69 -2.22 -11.57
N LEU A 10 9.34 -3.13 -10.84
CA LEU A 10 9.62 -2.97 -9.41
C LEU A 10 10.60 -1.82 -9.12
N GLU A 11 11.62 -1.63 -9.95
CA GLU A 11 12.56 -0.51 -9.83
C GLU A 11 11.87 0.84 -10.10
N GLU A 12 11.03 0.90 -11.13
CA GLU A 12 10.23 2.08 -11.44
C GLU A 12 9.30 2.46 -10.29
N VAL A 13 8.54 1.48 -9.78
CA VAL A 13 7.66 1.72 -8.63
C VAL A 13 8.45 2.10 -7.38
N ARG A 14 9.65 1.52 -7.17
CA ARG A 14 10.51 1.93 -6.06
C ARG A 14 10.85 3.40 -6.13
N ARG A 15 11.19 3.92 -7.32
CA ARG A 15 11.43 5.35 -7.50
C ARG A 15 10.18 6.16 -7.14
N GLN A 16 9.03 5.83 -7.73
CA GLN A 16 7.77 6.54 -7.49
C GLN A 16 7.36 6.55 -6.00
N VAL A 17 7.53 5.43 -5.29
CA VAL A 17 7.23 5.37 -3.84
C VAL A 17 8.19 6.23 -3.03
N ASN A 18 9.49 6.24 -3.34
CA ASN A 18 10.43 7.14 -2.66
C ASN A 18 10.09 8.61 -2.93
N ASP A 19 9.76 8.96 -4.16
CA ASP A 19 9.38 10.33 -4.54
C ASP A 19 8.09 10.76 -3.84
N SER A 20 7.09 9.88 -3.77
CA SER A 20 5.83 10.12 -3.05
C SER A 20 6.08 10.45 -1.58
N ILE A 21 7.00 9.73 -0.93
CA ILE A 21 7.37 9.95 0.47
C ILE A 21 8.19 11.23 0.63
N ALA A 22 9.20 11.46 -0.22
CA ALA A 22 10.09 12.61 -0.12
C ALA A 22 9.34 13.95 -0.30
N ASN A 23 8.31 13.96 -1.13
CA ASN A 23 7.46 15.12 -1.37
C ASN A 23 6.30 15.25 -0.36
N ASN A 24 6.17 14.33 0.60
CA ASN A 24 5.10 14.34 1.58
C ASN A 24 5.54 15.04 2.87
N LYS A 25 4.63 15.84 3.45
CA LYS A 25 4.87 16.49 4.74
C LYS A 25 4.75 15.54 5.94
N LEU A 26 4.26 14.30 5.73
CA LEU A 26 3.95 13.34 6.80
C LEU A 26 3.02 13.96 7.86
N GLU A 27 2.03 14.72 7.39
CA GLU A 27 0.92 15.27 8.17
C GLU A 27 -0.39 14.60 7.77
N GLN A 28 -1.36 14.57 8.67
CA GLN A 28 -2.69 14.04 8.38
C GLN A 28 -3.31 14.76 7.18
N MET A 29 -3.87 13.99 6.26
CA MET A 29 -4.54 14.54 5.08
C MET A 29 -5.90 15.13 5.47
N VAL A 30 -6.11 16.41 5.16
CA VAL A 30 -7.40 17.09 5.36
C VAL A 30 -8.15 17.12 4.04
N MET A 31 -9.36 16.56 4.04
CA MET A 31 -10.25 16.56 2.88
C MET A 31 -11.44 17.46 3.14
N ARG A 32 -11.61 18.49 2.31
CA ARG A 32 -12.61 19.54 2.52
C ARG A 32 -13.96 19.23 1.88
N LYS A 33 -13.97 18.31 0.92
CA LYS A 33 -15.13 18.00 0.08
C LYS A 33 -15.23 16.50 -0.19
N GLU A 34 -16.45 16.06 -0.48
CA GLU A 34 -16.76 14.66 -0.78
C GLU A 34 -15.93 14.11 -1.95
N TYR A 35 -15.70 14.89 -3.01
CA TYR A 35 -14.91 14.40 -4.15
C TYR A 35 -13.46 14.06 -3.74
N GLU A 36 -12.87 14.81 -2.80
CA GLU A 36 -11.52 14.55 -2.30
C GLU A 36 -11.50 13.23 -1.53
N TYR A 37 -12.53 12.98 -0.71
CA TYR A 37 -12.71 11.71 0.00
C TYR A 37 -12.92 10.55 -0.98
N SER A 38 -13.75 10.71 -1.99
CA SER A 38 -13.97 9.69 -3.01
C SER A 38 -12.69 9.34 -3.76
N MET A 39 -11.89 10.34 -4.15
CA MET A 39 -10.65 10.14 -4.91
C MET A 39 -9.48 9.56 -4.08
N ASN A 40 -9.46 9.79 -2.76
CA ASN A 40 -8.34 9.40 -1.90
C ASN A 40 -8.66 8.28 -0.92
N VAL A 41 -9.93 8.04 -0.61
CA VAL A 41 -10.34 7.01 0.36
C VAL A 41 -11.11 5.91 -0.35
N LEU A 42 -12.27 6.26 -0.94
CA LEU A 42 -13.18 5.27 -1.51
C LEU A 42 -12.58 4.57 -2.73
N ALA A 43 -11.86 5.29 -3.59
CA ALA A 43 -11.19 4.74 -4.76
C ALA A 43 -10.23 3.58 -4.42
N PHE A 44 -9.68 3.58 -3.19
CA PHE A 44 -8.73 2.58 -2.71
C PHE A 44 -9.28 1.70 -1.59
N HIS A 45 -10.57 1.83 -1.27
CA HIS A 45 -11.25 1.07 -0.22
C HIS A 45 -10.52 1.13 1.14
N ILE A 46 -9.93 2.28 1.46
CA ILE A 46 -9.18 2.49 2.70
C ILE A 46 -10.01 3.17 3.80
N GLN A 47 -11.32 3.30 3.62
CA GLN A 47 -12.23 3.76 4.67
C GLN A 47 -12.29 2.74 5.82
N SER A 48 -12.48 3.25 7.04
CA SER A 48 -12.70 2.40 8.23
C SER A 48 -14.16 1.98 8.41
N THR A 49 -15.09 2.73 7.81
CA THR A 49 -16.54 2.58 7.97
C THR A 49 -17.24 2.91 6.65
N ASP A 50 -18.38 2.28 6.40
CA ASP A 50 -19.20 2.54 5.19
C ASP A 50 -20.06 3.81 5.28
N ILE A 51 -19.96 4.54 6.39
CA ILE A 51 -20.68 5.80 6.62
C ILE A 51 -19.84 6.96 6.07
N MET A 52 -20.44 7.79 5.20
CA MET A 52 -19.81 9.02 4.69
C MET A 52 -19.55 9.99 5.85
N PRO A 53 -18.33 10.51 6.03
CA PRO A 53 -18.04 11.44 7.10
C PRO A 53 -18.61 12.84 6.82
N ALA A 54 -18.68 13.66 7.88
CA ALA A 54 -18.87 15.10 7.74
C ALA A 54 -17.57 15.78 7.26
N PHE A 55 -17.71 16.86 6.49
CA PHE A 55 -16.59 17.62 5.95
C PHE A 55 -16.39 18.96 6.69
N PRO A 56 -15.14 19.41 6.92
CA PRO A 56 -13.88 18.76 6.51
C PRO A 56 -13.57 17.50 7.34
N TRP A 57 -13.08 16.46 6.67
CA TRP A 57 -12.66 15.21 7.29
C TRP A 57 -11.13 15.14 7.38
N ILE A 58 -10.61 14.76 8.53
CA ILE A 58 -9.17 14.58 8.77
C ILE A 58 -8.88 13.08 8.75
N ALA A 59 -8.07 12.66 7.78
CA ALA A 59 -7.69 11.26 7.65
C ALA A 59 -6.70 10.85 8.76
N PRO A 60 -6.75 9.60 9.24
CA PRO A 60 -5.72 9.09 10.15
C PRO A 60 -4.36 8.89 9.47
N PHE A 61 -4.28 9.09 8.16
CA PHE A 61 -3.10 8.90 7.32
C PHE A 61 -2.71 10.19 6.59
N SER A 62 -1.47 10.25 6.10
CA SER A 62 -0.99 11.33 5.23
C SER A 62 -1.27 11.07 3.76
N ALA A 63 -1.16 12.12 2.94
CA ALA A 63 -1.41 12.03 1.50
C ALA A 63 -0.51 11.04 0.74
N SER A 64 0.55 10.49 1.35
CA SER A 64 1.36 9.45 0.73
C SER A 64 0.64 8.10 0.64
N VAL A 65 -0.30 7.81 1.54
CA VAL A 65 -1.08 6.56 1.49
C VAL A 65 -1.90 6.42 0.21
N PRO A 66 -2.81 7.34 -0.14
CA PRO A 66 -3.56 7.22 -1.40
C PRO A 66 -2.66 7.25 -2.63
N GLU A 67 -1.53 7.96 -2.58
CA GLU A 67 -0.56 7.98 -3.68
C GLU A 67 0.14 6.63 -3.85
N ILE A 68 0.59 6.00 -2.76
CA ILE A 68 1.17 4.65 -2.80
C ILE A 68 0.12 3.64 -3.27
N CYS A 69 -1.15 3.75 -2.84
CA CYS A 69 -2.22 2.89 -3.33
C CYS A 69 -2.41 3.00 -4.84
N ARG A 70 -2.37 4.22 -5.38
CA ARG A 70 -2.43 4.49 -6.83
C ARG A 70 -1.27 3.85 -7.58
N ILE A 71 -0.04 4.00 -7.07
CA ILE A 71 1.15 3.40 -7.66
C ILE A 71 1.03 1.86 -7.66
N VAL A 72 0.57 1.25 -6.57
CA VAL A 72 0.35 -0.20 -6.48
C VAL A 72 -0.74 -0.67 -7.46
N HIS A 73 -1.82 0.10 -7.64
CA HIS A 73 -2.84 -0.19 -8.66
C HIS A 73 -2.24 -0.24 -10.07
N ILE A 74 -1.47 0.79 -10.45
CA ILE A 74 -0.82 0.87 -11.75
C ILE A 74 0.14 -0.32 -11.95
N PHE A 75 0.86 -0.71 -10.91
CA PHE A 75 1.71 -1.90 -10.94
C PHE A 75 0.93 -3.18 -11.24
N ILE A 76 -0.18 -3.40 -10.52
CA ILE A 76 -1.05 -4.57 -10.70
C ILE A 76 -1.60 -4.60 -12.12
N ASP A 77 -2.10 -3.47 -12.63
CA ASP A 77 -2.67 -3.38 -13.97
C ASP A 77 -1.60 -3.61 -15.05
N SER A 78 -0.41 -3.05 -14.88
CA SER A 78 0.72 -3.24 -15.79
C SER A 78 1.20 -4.71 -15.81
N SER A 79 1.31 -5.32 -14.63
CA SER A 79 1.69 -6.73 -14.48
C SER A 79 0.65 -7.67 -15.10
N GLY A 80 -0.63 -7.48 -14.76
CA GLY A 80 -1.73 -8.27 -15.31
C GLY A 80 -1.86 -8.11 -16.83
N SER A 81 -1.77 -6.89 -17.35
CA SER A 81 -1.79 -6.61 -18.79
C SER A 81 -0.63 -7.32 -19.50
N PHE A 82 0.60 -7.20 -19.00
CA PHE A 82 1.75 -7.89 -19.57
C PHE A 82 1.54 -9.41 -19.62
N LEU A 83 1.06 -10.01 -18.52
CA LEU A 83 0.91 -11.46 -18.43
C LEU A 83 -0.19 -12.01 -19.33
N LYS A 84 -1.27 -11.26 -19.57
CA LYS A 84 -2.29 -11.63 -20.56
C LYS A 84 -1.69 -11.86 -21.96
N HIS A 85 -0.72 -11.03 -22.37
CA HIS A 85 -0.06 -11.16 -23.68
C HIS A 85 0.92 -12.34 -23.74
N THR A 86 1.34 -12.88 -22.60
CA THR A 86 2.28 -14.02 -22.53
C THR A 86 1.62 -15.40 -22.56
N GLY A 87 0.29 -15.48 -22.47
CA GLY A 87 -0.46 -16.75 -22.55
C GLY A 87 -0.28 -17.71 -21.37
N HIS A 88 0.22 -17.24 -20.23
CA HIS A 88 0.38 -18.06 -19.02
C HIS A 88 -0.98 -18.40 -18.39
N MET A 89 -1.12 -19.63 -17.88
CA MET A 89 -2.33 -20.12 -17.20
C MET A 89 -2.46 -19.61 -15.75
N ASP A 90 -1.34 -19.35 -15.07
CA ASP A 90 -1.30 -18.96 -13.64
C ASP A 90 -1.05 -17.46 -13.43
N GLN A 91 -1.73 -16.61 -14.20
CA GLN A 91 -1.46 -15.16 -14.23
C GLN A 91 -1.62 -14.52 -12.85
N TYR A 92 -2.69 -14.86 -12.14
CA TYR A 92 -2.98 -14.30 -10.83
C TYR A 92 -1.92 -14.66 -9.78
N ASP A 93 -1.51 -15.93 -9.69
CA ASP A 93 -0.49 -16.34 -8.71
C ASP A 93 0.84 -15.62 -8.95
N LEU A 94 1.14 -15.31 -10.20
CA LEU A 94 2.32 -14.56 -10.56
C LEU A 94 2.20 -13.06 -10.24
N VAL A 95 1.08 -12.41 -10.59
CA VAL A 95 0.79 -11.02 -10.19
C VAL A 95 0.84 -10.92 -8.66
N ARG A 96 0.19 -11.84 -7.95
CA ARG A 96 0.19 -11.91 -6.48
C ARG A 96 1.60 -12.02 -5.92
N ARG A 97 2.46 -12.87 -6.49
CA ARG A 97 3.86 -13.02 -6.07
C ARG A 97 4.65 -11.72 -6.23
N TYR A 98 4.53 -11.04 -7.37
CA TYR A 98 5.24 -9.79 -7.59
C TYR A 98 4.66 -8.63 -6.78
N LEU A 99 3.35 -8.61 -6.55
CA LEU A 99 2.68 -7.67 -5.65
C LEU A 99 3.16 -7.87 -4.21
N ASP A 100 3.26 -9.10 -3.74
CA ASP A 100 3.78 -9.41 -2.41
C ASP A 100 5.24 -8.98 -2.25
N ARG A 101 6.07 -9.22 -3.28
CA ARG A 101 7.44 -8.72 -3.36
C ARG A 101 7.49 -7.20 -3.36
N LEU A 102 6.63 -6.53 -4.12
CA LEU A 102 6.54 -5.07 -4.16
C LEU A 102 6.26 -4.51 -2.77
N LEU A 103 5.19 -4.97 -2.13
CA LEU A 103 4.76 -4.47 -0.84
C LEU A 103 5.82 -4.76 0.25
N THR A 104 6.46 -5.93 0.22
CA THR A 104 7.46 -6.29 1.23
C THR A 104 8.81 -5.60 1.01
N THR A 105 9.29 -5.54 -0.24
CA THR A 105 10.67 -5.10 -0.54
C THR A 105 10.77 -3.63 -0.91
N VAL A 106 9.67 -2.99 -1.30
CA VAL A 106 9.62 -1.57 -1.63
C VAL A 106 8.86 -0.82 -0.55
N VAL A 107 7.54 -1.02 -0.45
CA VAL A 107 6.68 -0.21 0.44
C VAL A 107 7.08 -0.37 1.90
N ASN A 108 7.10 -1.60 2.41
CA ASN A 108 7.44 -1.87 3.80
C ASN A 108 8.86 -1.40 4.15
N LYS A 109 9.85 -1.65 3.28
CA LYS A 109 11.23 -1.18 3.51
C LYS A 109 11.37 0.34 3.49
N VAL A 110 10.65 1.05 2.63
CA VAL A 110 10.67 2.53 2.62
C VAL A 110 10.10 3.06 3.93
N LEU A 111 8.94 2.57 4.36
CA LEU A 111 8.29 3.02 5.60
C LEU A 111 9.11 2.67 6.85
N LEU A 112 9.67 1.45 6.92
CA LEU A 112 10.57 1.05 7.99
C LEU A 112 11.82 1.94 8.08
N ARG A 113 12.43 2.31 6.94
CA ARG A 113 13.58 3.21 6.93
C ARG A 113 13.25 4.59 7.50
N LEU A 114 12.03 5.10 7.26
CA LEU A 114 11.59 6.36 7.85
C LEU A 114 11.45 6.25 9.37
N ILE A 115 10.83 5.17 9.87
CA ILE A 115 10.68 4.93 11.30
C ILE A 115 12.02 4.79 12.01
N GLY A 116 12.97 4.09 11.39
CA GLY A 116 14.32 3.90 11.93
C GLY A 116 15.24 5.13 11.78
N ASN A 117 14.76 6.24 11.19
CA ASN A 117 15.56 7.44 11.03
C ASN A 117 15.62 8.23 12.35
N PRO A 118 16.78 8.31 13.03
CA PRO A 118 16.89 8.98 14.33
C PRO A 118 16.70 10.50 14.25
N THR A 119 16.77 11.10 13.06
CA THR A 119 16.55 12.54 12.86
C THR A 119 15.10 12.90 12.55
N LEU A 120 14.24 11.90 12.32
CA LEU A 120 12.83 12.13 12.05
C LEU A 120 12.10 12.50 13.34
N GLN A 121 11.30 13.57 13.30
CA GLN A 121 10.50 14.00 14.45
C GLN A 121 9.50 12.92 14.87
N VAL A 122 9.30 12.76 16.19
CA VAL A 122 8.40 11.74 16.76
C VAL A 122 6.99 11.80 16.16
N SER A 123 6.44 13.00 15.93
CA SER A 123 5.14 13.20 15.28
C SER A 123 5.10 12.62 13.86
N HIS A 124 6.14 12.84 13.05
CA HIS A 124 6.24 12.26 11.71
C HIS A 124 6.43 10.73 11.78
N THR A 125 7.21 10.23 12.74
CA THR A 125 7.37 8.78 12.95
C THR A 125 6.02 8.14 13.30
N MET A 126 5.23 8.76 14.19
CA MET A 126 3.86 8.33 14.50
C MET A 126 2.96 8.35 13.27
N GLN A 127 3.05 9.39 12.44
CA GLN A 127 2.28 9.46 11.19
C GLN A 127 2.68 8.35 10.21
N VAL A 128 3.96 7.99 10.11
CA VAL A 128 4.42 6.86 9.30
C VAL A 128 3.84 5.54 9.83
N ALA A 129 3.80 5.31 11.15
CA ALA A 129 3.17 4.12 11.72
C ALA A 129 1.65 4.06 11.44
N ALA A 130 0.97 5.21 11.50
CA ALA A 130 -0.44 5.30 11.10
C ALA A 130 -0.62 4.97 9.61
N ASN A 131 0.26 5.46 8.74
CA ASN A 131 0.26 5.12 7.32
C ASN A 131 0.48 3.61 7.10
N MET A 132 1.41 2.97 7.83
CA MET A 132 1.64 1.52 7.76
C MET A 132 0.38 0.72 8.13
N THR A 133 -0.36 1.17 9.14
CA THR A 133 -1.63 0.54 9.55
C THR A 133 -2.64 0.53 8.40
N VAL A 134 -2.72 1.63 7.64
CA VAL A 134 -3.65 1.73 6.51
C VAL A 134 -3.16 0.90 5.33
N MET A 135 -1.86 0.89 5.05
CA MET A 135 -1.27 0.03 4.03
C MET A 135 -1.45 -1.47 4.33
N GLU A 136 -1.37 -1.87 5.60
CA GLU A 136 -1.65 -3.25 6.05
C GLU A 136 -3.09 -3.67 5.71
N ARG A 137 -4.06 -2.79 5.97
CA ARG A 137 -5.47 -3.04 5.64
C ARG A 137 -5.69 -3.08 4.12
N ALA A 138 -5.06 -2.16 3.39
CA ALA A 138 -5.17 -2.07 1.94
C ALA A 138 -4.65 -3.34 1.21
N CYS A 139 -3.82 -4.18 1.84
CA CYS A 139 -3.35 -5.43 1.24
C CYS A 139 -4.48 -6.35 0.77
N ALA A 140 -5.60 -6.42 1.49
CA ALA A 140 -6.74 -7.25 1.07
C ALA A 140 -7.34 -6.73 -0.24
N PHE A 141 -7.51 -5.41 -0.34
CA PHE A 141 -8.01 -4.74 -1.52
C PHE A 141 -7.05 -4.88 -2.73
N PHE A 142 -5.74 -4.82 -2.51
CA PHE A 142 -4.77 -5.06 -3.60
C PHE A 142 -4.83 -6.49 -4.14
N ALA A 143 -5.02 -7.48 -3.26
CA ALA A 143 -5.21 -8.87 -3.69
C ALA A 143 -6.49 -9.04 -4.50
N GLU A 144 -7.58 -8.41 -4.06
CA GLU A 144 -8.84 -8.41 -4.79
C GLU A 144 -8.71 -7.71 -6.16
N HIS A 145 -8.05 -6.56 -6.21
CA HIS A 145 -7.78 -5.84 -7.46
C HIS A 145 -6.93 -6.68 -8.42
N ALA A 146 -5.90 -7.37 -7.92
CA ALA A 146 -5.08 -8.29 -8.71
C ALA A 146 -5.88 -9.48 -9.26
N ALA A 147 -6.80 -10.02 -8.49
CA ALA A 147 -7.68 -11.09 -8.97
C ALA A 147 -8.62 -10.59 -10.07
N LYS A 148 -9.27 -9.45 -9.85
CA LYS A 148 -10.15 -8.80 -10.85
C LYS A 148 -9.39 -8.49 -12.13
N SER A 149 -8.19 -7.93 -12.05
CA SER A 149 -7.38 -7.60 -13.23
C SER A 149 -6.97 -8.86 -14.02
N CYS A 150 -6.83 -10.00 -13.35
CA CYS A 150 -6.56 -11.31 -13.96
C CYS A 150 -7.83 -12.07 -14.40
N GLY A 151 -9.03 -11.52 -14.22
CA GLY A 151 -10.29 -12.18 -14.59
C GLY A 151 -10.76 -13.28 -13.63
N ILE A 152 -10.21 -13.32 -12.40
CA ILE A 152 -10.64 -14.24 -11.35
C ILE A 152 -11.80 -13.60 -10.57
N LEU A 153 -12.84 -14.39 -10.28
CA LEU A 153 -13.95 -13.96 -9.43
C LEU A 153 -13.45 -13.74 -7.99
N SER A 154 -13.71 -12.57 -7.39
CA SER A 154 -13.25 -12.20 -6.04
C SER A 154 -13.53 -13.28 -4.97
N ARG A 155 -14.68 -13.97 -5.03
CA ARG A 155 -15.04 -15.07 -4.11
C ARG A 155 -14.11 -16.29 -4.13
N LEU A 156 -13.30 -16.44 -5.18
CA LEU A 156 -12.31 -17.51 -5.30
C LEU A 156 -10.96 -17.13 -4.67
N VAL A 157 -10.84 -15.88 -4.24
CA VAL A 157 -9.65 -15.30 -3.59
C VAL A 157 -9.76 -15.41 -2.06
N ASP A 158 -10.92 -15.79 -1.54
CA ASP A 158 -11.14 -15.93 -0.10
C ASP A 158 -10.23 -17.03 0.51
N GLY A 159 -9.66 -16.76 1.68
CA GLY A 159 -8.81 -17.68 2.42
C GLY A 159 -7.29 -17.55 2.17
N ALA A 160 -6.56 -18.66 2.26
CA ALA A 160 -5.09 -18.69 2.23
C ALA A 160 -4.50 -18.23 0.88
N HIS A 161 -5.24 -18.36 -0.23
CA HIS A 161 -4.78 -17.99 -1.57
C HIS A 161 -4.93 -16.50 -1.91
N GLY A 162 -5.72 -15.73 -1.13
CA GLY A 162 -5.83 -14.28 -1.28
C GLY A 162 -4.97 -13.46 -0.33
N THR A 163 -4.43 -14.09 0.72
CA THR A 163 -3.68 -13.34 1.74
C THR A 163 -2.27 -13.06 1.25
N LEU A 164 -1.91 -11.78 1.19
CA LEU A 164 -0.54 -11.33 0.93
C LEU A 164 0.29 -11.48 2.19
N ALA A 165 1.45 -12.13 2.11
CA ALA A 165 2.40 -12.23 3.20
C ALA A 165 2.92 -10.83 3.63
N ALA A 166 2.94 -9.88 2.69
CA ALA A 166 3.26 -8.48 2.94
C ALA A 166 2.36 -7.84 4.01
N ARG A 167 1.11 -8.31 4.17
CA ARG A 167 0.20 -7.85 5.24
C ARG A 167 0.79 -8.11 6.62
N ASN A 168 1.29 -9.33 6.85
CA ASN A 168 1.92 -9.70 8.11
C ASN A 168 3.24 -8.96 8.32
N ASN A 169 4.02 -8.75 7.25
CA ASN A 169 5.25 -7.96 7.32
C ASN A 169 4.96 -6.51 7.75
N LEU A 170 3.98 -5.85 7.13
CA LEU A 170 3.57 -4.49 7.50
C LEU A 170 3.08 -4.42 8.95
N ARG A 171 2.28 -5.41 9.39
CA ARG A 171 1.82 -5.50 10.79
C ARG A 171 2.97 -5.65 11.79
N GLN A 172 3.96 -6.50 11.49
CA GLN A 172 5.13 -6.69 12.35
C GLN A 172 5.99 -5.42 12.41
N SER A 173 6.24 -4.80 11.25
CA SER A 173 6.94 -3.53 11.16
C SER A 173 6.27 -2.42 11.97
N GLN A 174 4.94 -2.33 11.88
CA GLN A 174 4.14 -1.41 12.67
C GLN A 174 4.30 -1.68 14.16
N ALA A 175 4.17 -2.93 14.62
CA ALA A 175 4.33 -3.28 16.04
C ALA A 175 5.71 -2.89 16.57
N GLY A 176 6.77 -3.21 15.82
CA GLY A 176 8.14 -2.80 16.17
C GLY A 176 8.32 -1.28 16.20
N ALA A 177 7.62 -0.53 15.35
CA ALA A 177 7.63 0.92 15.35
C ALA A 177 6.98 1.50 16.61
N TYR A 178 5.82 0.97 17.02
CA TYR A 178 5.15 1.39 18.26
C TYR A 178 6.02 1.11 19.49
N ASP A 179 6.64 -0.07 19.57
CA ASP A 179 7.54 -0.42 20.68
C ASP A 179 8.74 0.52 20.74
N ALA A 180 9.32 0.88 19.58
CA ALA A 180 10.44 1.83 19.52
C ALA A 180 10.02 3.24 20.00
N MET A 181 8.83 3.71 19.63
CA MET A 181 8.31 5.00 20.08
C MET A 181 8.04 5.03 21.60
N LEU A 182 7.44 3.97 22.15
CA LEU A 182 7.19 3.86 23.58
C LEU A 182 8.48 3.94 24.41
N ARG A 183 9.60 3.43 23.88
CA ARG A 183 10.92 3.55 24.53
C ARG A 183 11.51 4.95 24.51
N ILE A 184 11.09 5.81 23.59
CA ILE A 184 11.55 7.20 23.52
C ILE A 184 10.71 8.10 24.45
N MET A 185 9.47 7.70 24.71
CA MET A 185 8.52 8.47 25.54
C MET A 185 8.61 8.17 27.05
N ASN A 186 9.25 7.06 27.44
CA ASN A 186 9.48 6.65 28.83
C ASN A 186 10.94 6.87 29.22
#